data_AF-A0A958ZFR4-F1
#
_entry.id   AF-A0A958ZFR4-F1
#
_cell.length_a   1.000
_cell.length_b   1.000
_cell.length_c   1.000
_cell.angle_alpha   90.00
_cell.angle_beta   90.00
_cell.angle_gamma   90.00
#
_symmetry.space_group_name_H-M   'P 1'
#
loop_
_entity.id
_entity.type
_entity.pdbx_description
1 polymer ?
#
loop_
_entity_poly.entity_id
_entity_poly.type
_entity_poly.pdbx_seq_one_letter_code
_entity_poly.pdbx_strand_id
1 'polypeptide(L)'
;MEDNLDNKLDIGFVNYKKHPSNQNYVVFRFKETNMADFFRSRLEEEKIWFEEGLDELKSGKKVVMFGVHKTDYSKAQKINYETSGKHRKPFIADKALRYTLMTLLFGLLALAIYGVIKVNFL
;
A
#
# COMPACT_ATOMS: atom_id res chain seq x y z
N MET A 1 -18.86 -3.61 -10.67
CA MET A 1 -17.51 -4.18 -10.49
C MET A 1 -17.59 -5.13 -9.33
N GLU A 2 -17.53 -6.43 -9.57
CA GLU A 2 -17.38 -7.42 -8.48
C GLU A 2 -15.98 -7.23 -7.90
N ASP A 3 -15.94 -6.50 -6.80
CA ASP A 3 -14.72 -6.25 -6.06
C ASP A 3 -14.23 -7.57 -5.45
N ASN A 4 -12.98 -7.92 -5.76
CA ASN A 4 -12.30 -9.18 -5.45
C ASN A 4 -11.97 -9.26 -3.95
N LEU A 5 -13.01 -9.26 -3.13
CA LEU A 5 -12.96 -9.42 -1.69
C LEU A 5 -12.87 -10.90 -1.28
N ASP A 6 -12.96 -11.82 -2.25
CA ASP A 6 -12.89 -13.27 -2.07
C ASP A 6 -11.46 -13.82 -2.13
N ASN A 7 -10.50 -13.07 -1.59
CA ASN A 7 -9.20 -13.63 -1.22
C ASN A 7 -9.38 -14.52 0.01
N LYS A 8 -9.81 -15.77 -0.21
CA LYS A 8 -9.87 -16.86 0.78
C LYS A 8 -8.50 -17.17 1.42
N LEU A 9 -7.43 -16.58 0.89
CA LEU A 9 -6.09 -16.55 1.46
C LEU A 9 -5.79 -15.12 1.98
N ASP A 10 -5.75 -14.92 3.30
CA ASP A 10 -5.16 -13.73 3.93
C ASP A 10 -3.62 -13.87 3.88
N ILE A 11 -3.06 -13.81 2.66
CA ILE A 11 -1.62 -13.96 2.38
C ILE A 11 -0.78 -12.74 2.81
N GLY A 12 -1.37 -11.76 3.49
CA GLY A 12 -0.67 -10.61 4.06
C GLY A 12 -0.14 -9.60 3.04
N PHE A 13 -0.43 -9.76 1.74
CA PHE A 13 -0.05 -8.80 0.69
C PHE A 13 -0.92 -7.55 0.70
N VAL A 14 -2.17 -7.66 1.17
CA VAL A 14 -3.11 -6.55 1.27
C VAL A 14 -3.50 -6.29 2.72
N ASN A 15 -3.77 -5.03 3.01
CA ASN A 15 -4.11 -4.59 4.36
C ASN A 15 -5.62 -4.56 4.63
N TYR A 16 -6.46 -5.11 3.75
CA TYR A 16 -7.91 -5.17 3.93
C TYR A 16 -8.47 -6.60 3.84
N LYS A 17 -9.59 -6.87 4.50
CA LYS A 17 -10.33 -8.15 4.47
C LYS A 17 -11.84 -7.95 4.62
N LYS A 18 -12.66 -8.92 4.24
CA LYS A 18 -14.09 -8.94 4.61
C LYS A 18 -14.23 -8.97 6.13
N HIS A 19 -15.23 -8.26 6.67
CA HIS A 19 -15.50 -8.27 8.10
C HIS A 19 -16.02 -9.65 8.54
N PRO A 20 -15.46 -10.27 9.60
CA PRO A 20 -15.76 -11.66 9.97
C PRO A 20 -17.22 -11.87 10.39
N SER A 21 -17.82 -10.88 11.05
CA SER A 21 -19.19 -10.98 11.58
C SER A 21 -20.26 -10.34 10.66
N ASN A 22 -19.87 -9.52 9.67
CA ASN A 22 -20.82 -8.75 8.86
C ASN A 22 -20.29 -8.54 7.44
N GLN A 23 -20.79 -9.32 6.48
CA GLN A 23 -20.28 -9.32 5.11
C GLN A 23 -20.49 -8.01 4.34
N ASN A 24 -21.29 -7.08 4.87
CA ASN A 24 -21.50 -5.75 4.29
C ASN A 24 -20.34 -4.78 4.58
N TYR A 25 -19.39 -5.17 5.42
CA TYR A 25 -18.24 -4.34 5.78
C TYR A 25 -16.92 -4.92 5.31
N VAL A 26 -16.02 -4.03 4.93
CA VAL A 26 -14.62 -4.31 4.60
C VAL A 26 -13.75 -3.64 5.64
N VAL A 27 -12.84 -4.42 6.24
CA VAL A 27 -11.96 -3.98 7.31
C VAL A 27 -10.58 -3.69 6.77
N PHE A 28 -10.15 -2.44 6.84
CA PHE A 28 -8.78 -1.99 6.57
C PHE A 28 -7.96 -2.04 7.86
N ARG A 29 -6.69 -2.45 7.79
CA ARG A 29 -5.80 -2.66 8.94
C ARG A 29 -4.51 -1.87 8.76
N PHE A 30 -4.11 -1.11 9.77
CA PHE A 30 -2.89 -0.30 9.75
C PHE A 30 -2.00 -0.62 10.95
N LYS A 31 -0.74 -0.95 10.66
CA LYS A 31 0.30 -1.26 11.69
C LYS A 31 1.00 -0.02 12.23
N GLU A 32 1.06 1.04 11.43
CA GLU A 32 1.68 2.30 11.81
C GLU A 32 0.58 3.33 12.07
N THR A 33 0.65 4.01 13.22
CA THR A 33 -0.38 4.97 13.66
C THR A 33 -0.52 6.15 12.71
N ASN A 34 0.59 6.65 12.17
CA ASN A 34 0.60 7.73 11.16
C ASN A 34 -0.23 7.38 9.90
N MET A 35 -0.15 6.15 9.41
CA MET A 35 -0.96 5.68 8.28
C MET A 35 -2.44 5.60 8.67
N ALA A 36 -2.73 5.10 9.87
CA ALA A 36 -4.10 5.03 10.40
C ALA A 36 -4.72 6.43 10.51
N ASP A 37 -3.96 7.41 11.04
CA ASP A 37 -4.41 8.79 11.22
C ASP A 37 -4.67 9.48 9.89
N PHE A 38 -3.79 9.28 8.91
CA PHE A 38 -4.00 9.82 7.56
C PHE A 38 -5.19 9.16 6.86
N PHE A 39 -5.40 7.85 7.04
CA PHE A 39 -6.58 7.18 6.50
C PHE A 39 -7.86 7.71 7.13
N ARG A 40 -7.89 7.87 8.46
CA ARG A 40 -9.01 8.44 9.20
C ARG A 40 -9.36 9.84 8.70
N SER A 41 -8.37 10.73 8.59
CA SER A 41 -8.62 12.11 8.16
C SER A 41 -9.21 12.17 6.75
N ARG A 42 -8.73 11.33 5.83
CA ARG A 42 -9.24 11.26 4.46
C ARG A 42 -10.67 10.70 4.38
N LEU A 43 -11.03 9.74 5.24
CA LEU A 43 -12.40 9.25 5.34
C LEU A 43 -13.35 10.34 5.85
N GLU A 44 -12.93 11.10 6.86
CA GLU A 44 -13.69 12.24 7.41
C GLU A 44 -13.88 13.35 6.36
N GLU A 45 -12.82 13.71 5.63
CA GLU A 45 -12.87 14.69 4.53
C GLU A 45 -13.86 14.30 3.43
N GLU A 46 -13.88 13.01 3.05
CA GLU A 46 -14.80 12.49 2.03
C GLU A 46 -16.18 12.13 2.57
N LYS A 47 -16.43 12.39 3.87
CA LYS A 47 -17.69 12.08 4.59
C LYS A 47 -18.12 10.61 4.45
N ILE A 48 -17.14 9.71 4.46
CA ILE A 48 -17.37 8.27 4.42
C ILE A 48 -17.55 7.79 5.86
N TRP A 49 -18.65 7.08 6.13
CA TRP A 49 -18.88 6.49 7.44
C TRP A 49 -17.97 5.28 7.68
N PHE A 50 -17.42 5.17 8.88
CA PHE A 50 -16.55 4.06 9.27
C PHE A 50 -16.71 3.70 10.75
N GLU A 51 -16.40 2.45 11.08
CA GLU A 51 -16.17 1.99 12.45
C GLU A 51 -14.67 1.90 12.72
N GLU A 52 -14.21 2.40 13.85
CA GLU A 52 -12.82 2.26 14.27
C GLU A 52 -12.69 1.20 15.37
N GLY A 53 -11.67 0.35 15.26
CA GLY A 53 -11.35 -0.67 16.25
C GLY A 53 -9.85 -0.78 16.48
N LEU A 54 -9.47 -1.26 17.66
CA LEU A 54 -8.10 -1.65 17.99
C LEU A 54 -8.04 -3.17 18.14
N ASP A 55 -7.06 -3.78 17.49
CA ASP A 55 -6.81 -5.21 17.59
C ASP A 55 -5.33 -5.45 17.88
N GLU A 56 -5.03 -6.61 18.44
CA GLU A 56 -3.66 -7.05 18.69
C GLU A 56 -3.33 -8.20 17.74
N LEU A 57 -2.31 -8.03 16.91
CA LEU A 57 -1.79 -9.15 16.13
C LEU A 57 -1.28 -10.24 17.07
N LYS A 58 -1.28 -11.48 16.59
CA LYS A 58 -0.63 -12.63 17.27
C LYS A 58 0.83 -12.37 17.68
N SER A 59 1.49 -11.38 17.07
CA SER A 59 2.83 -10.92 17.41
C SER A 59 2.88 -9.87 18.54
N GLY A 60 1.77 -9.58 19.23
CA GLY A 60 1.67 -8.55 20.28
C GLY A 60 1.71 -7.10 19.78
N LYS A 61 1.59 -6.86 18.47
CA LYS A 61 1.59 -5.50 17.89
C LYS A 61 0.16 -4.99 17.76
N LYS A 62 -0.10 -3.80 18.29
CA LYS A 62 -1.38 -3.11 18.12
C LYS A 62 -1.57 -2.70 16.65
N VAL A 63 -2.77 -2.92 16.14
CA VAL A 63 -3.19 -2.55 14.79
C VAL A 63 -4.51 -1.80 14.89
N VAL A 64 -4.57 -0.67 14.19
CA VAL A 64 -5.79 0.10 14.06
C VAL A 64 -6.57 -0.46 12.88
N MET A 65 -7.87 -0.64 13.07
CA MET A 65 -8.77 -1.20 12.07
C MET A 65 -9.90 -0.22 11.76
N PHE A 66 -10.28 -0.16 10.49
CA PHE A 66 -11.40 0.65 10.02
C PHE A 66 -12.37 -0.23 9.24
N GLY A 67 -13.60 -0.39 9.73
CA GLY A 67 -14.70 -1.03 9.03
C GLY A 67 -15.42 -0.04 8.15
N VAL A 68 -15.40 -0.23 6.83
CA VAL A 68 -16.11 0.62 5.85
C VAL A 68 -17.17 -0.20 5.13
N HIS A 69 -18.34 0.39 4.91
CA HIS A 69 -19.42 -0.28 4.19
C HIS A 69 -19.01 -0.58 2.74
N LYS A 70 -19.43 -1.74 2.21
CA LYS A 70 -19.03 -2.22 0.89
C LYS A 70 -19.42 -1.26 -0.25
N THR A 71 -20.46 -0.44 -0.06
CA THR A 71 -20.85 0.61 -1.04
C THR A 71 -19.77 1.67 -1.23
N ASP A 72 -19.05 2.01 -0.17
CA ASP A 72 -17.99 3.03 -0.19
C ASP A 72 -16.59 2.42 -0.29
N TYR A 73 -16.52 1.09 -0.42
CA TYR A 73 -15.25 0.36 -0.57
C TYR A 73 -14.36 0.96 -1.65
N SER A 74 -14.90 1.26 -2.84
CA SER A 74 -14.08 1.77 -3.95
C SER A 74 -13.38 3.10 -3.61
N LYS A 75 -14.08 3.98 -2.88
CA LYS A 75 -13.50 5.25 -2.41
C LYS A 75 -12.48 5.01 -1.29
N ALA A 76 -12.84 4.20 -0.30
CA ALA A 76 -11.93 3.84 0.80
C ALA A 76 -10.67 3.14 0.29
N GLN A 77 -10.77 2.30 -0.74
CA GLN A 77 -9.65 1.63 -1.36
C GLN A 77 -8.72 2.61 -2.08
N LYS A 78 -9.27 3.63 -2.75
CA LYS A 78 -8.48 4.72 -3.33
C LYS A 78 -7.70 5.47 -2.25
N ILE A 79 -8.38 5.85 -1.16
CA ILE A 79 -7.74 6.48 0.00
C ILE A 79 -6.63 5.58 0.57
N ASN A 80 -6.87 4.27 0.66
CA ASN A 80 -5.89 3.30 1.16
C ASN A 80 -4.62 3.26 0.29
N TYR A 81 -4.75 3.36 -1.04
CA TYR A 81 -3.61 3.48 -1.95
C TYR A 81 -2.87 4.81 -1.75
N GLU A 82 -3.58 5.92 -1.56
CA GLU A 82 -2.97 7.23 -1.25
C GLU A 82 -2.19 7.19 0.07
N THR A 83 -2.78 6.59 1.11
CA THR A 83 -2.13 6.37 2.42
C THR A 83 -0.84 5.57 2.28
N SER A 84 -0.91 4.45 1.54
CA SER A 84 0.23 3.57 1.30
C SER A 84 1.33 4.27 0.49
N GLY A 85 0.96 5.05 -0.51
CA GLY A 85 1.90 5.81 -1.34
C GLY A 85 2.64 6.89 -0.55
N LYS A 86 1.92 7.67 0.26
CA LYS A 86 2.48 8.78 1.06
C LYS A 86 3.50 8.30 2.09
N HIS A 87 3.31 7.10 2.63
CA HIS A 87 4.15 6.55 3.70
C HIS A 87 5.06 5.41 3.22
N ARG A 88 5.19 5.21 1.90
CA ARG A 88 6.02 4.15 1.35
C ARG A 88 7.49 4.39 1.71
N LYS A 89 8.08 3.46 2.45
CA LYS A 89 9.53 3.46 2.66
C LYS A 89 10.23 3.17 1.33
N PRO A 90 11.33 3.87 1.02
CA PRO A 90 12.13 3.56 -0.16
C PRO A 90 12.66 2.13 -0.06
N PHE A 91 12.74 1.44 -1.20
CA PHE A 91 13.17 0.04 -1.26
C PHE A 91 14.56 -0.19 -0.64
N ILE A 92 15.48 0.75 -0.87
CA ILE A 92 16.80 0.76 -0.25
C ILE A 92 16.82 1.92 0.74
N ALA A 93 16.73 1.64 2.04
CA ALA A 93 16.67 2.69 3.08
C ALA A 93 17.93 3.57 3.07
N ASP A 94 19.11 2.96 2.92
CA ASP A 94 20.39 3.67 2.88
C ASP A 94 20.53 4.54 1.63
N LYS A 95 20.85 5.83 1.83
CA LYS A 95 20.95 6.81 0.74
C LYS A 95 22.17 6.56 -0.15
N ALA A 96 23.32 6.24 0.44
CA ALA A 96 24.55 6.02 -0.30
C ALA A 96 24.44 4.78 -1.19
N LEU A 97 23.99 3.66 -0.62
CA LEU A 97 23.76 2.42 -1.36
C LEU A 97 22.74 2.63 -2.49
N ARG A 98 21.66 3.35 -2.22
CA ARG A 98 20.63 3.63 -3.23
C ARG A 98 21.22 4.37 -4.44
N TYR A 99 21.95 5.47 -4.22
CA TYR A 99 22.50 6.25 -5.31
C TYR A 99 23.64 5.52 -6.03
N THR A 100 24.48 4.78 -5.32
CA THR A 100 25.54 3.95 -5.93
C THR A 100 24.94 2.93 -6.89
N LEU A 101 23.91 2.20 -6.46
CA LEU A 101 23.27 1.20 -7.30
C LEU A 101 22.54 1.83 -8.50
N MET A 102 21.84 2.95 -8.29
CA MET A 102 21.18 3.68 -9.38
C MET A 102 22.19 4.13 -10.44
N THR A 103 23.28 4.77 -10.03
CA THR A 103 24.32 5.22 -10.96
C THR A 103 24.96 4.08 -11.72
N LEU A 104 25.24 2.95 -11.06
CA LEU A 104 25.79 1.77 -11.70
C LEU A 104 24.84 1.18 -12.75
N LEU A 105 23.55 1.05 -12.42
CA LEU A 105 22.52 0.57 -13.37
C LEU A 105 22.37 1.51 -14.57
N PHE A 106 22.26 2.82 -14.34
CA PHE A 106 22.18 3.81 -15.42
C PHE A 106 23.45 3.81 -16.28
N GLY A 107 24.63 3.64 -15.66
CA GLY A 107 25.90 3.52 -16.36
C GLY A 107 25.96 2.29 -17.28
N LEU A 108 25.55 1.12 -16.77
CA LEU A 108 25.48 -0.10 -17.58
C LEU A 108 24.48 0.03 -18.73
N LEU A 109 23.31 0.64 -18.47
CA LEU A 109 22.30 0.89 -19.50
C LEU A 109 22.84 1.84 -20.58
N ALA A 110 23.53 2.91 -20.19
CA ALA A 110 24.14 3.86 -21.11
C ALA A 110 25.24 3.19 -21.96
N LEU A 111 26.07 2.34 -21.37
CA LEU A 111 27.08 1.57 -22.09
C LEU A 111 26.45 0.58 -23.08
N ALA A 112 25.36 -0.09 -22.69
CA ALA A 112 24.62 -0.98 -23.59
C ALA A 112 24.04 -0.23 -24.79
N ILE A 113 23.40 0.93 -24.55
CA ILE A 113 22.85 1.79 -25.61
C ILE A 113 23.97 2.27 -26.53
N TYR A 114 25.09 2.75 -25.96
CA TYR A 114 26.25 3.19 -26.72
C TYR A 114 26.83 2.06 -27.59
N GLY A 115 26.93 0.85 -27.03
CA GLY A 115 27.39 -0.33 -27.75
C GLY A 115 26.50 -0.65 -28.95
N VAL A 116 25.17 -0.64 -28.77
CA VAL A 116 24.21 -0.90 -29.87
C VAL A 116 24.33 0.16 -30.97
N ILE A 117 24.42 1.44 -30.61
CA ILE A 117 24.56 2.52 -31.60
C ILE A 117 25.87 2.35 -32.37
N LYS A 118 26.99 2.12 -31.67
CA LYS A 118 28.30 1.96 -32.31
C LYS A 118 28.36 0.73 -33.22
N VAL A 119 27.79 -0.40 -32.81
CA VAL A 119 27.77 -1.65 -33.60
C VAL A 119 26.92 -1.52 -34.86
N ASN A 120 25.81 -0.78 -34.80
CA ASN A 120 24.93 -0.61 -35.97
C ASN A 120 25.39 0.50 -36.96
N PHE A 121 26.36 1.33 -36.59
CA PHE A 121 26.89 2.43 -37.43
C PHE A 121 28.24 2.12 -38.10
N LEU A 122 28.78 0.91 -37.91
CA LEU A 122 30.06 0.42 -38.43
C LEU A 122 29.83 -0.81 -39.31
#